data_AF-A0AAX2CHD3-F1
#
_entry.id   AF-A0AAX2CHD3-F1
#
_cell.length_a   1.000
_cell.length_b   1.000
_cell.length_c   1.000
_cell.angle_alpha   90.00
_cell.angle_beta   90.00
_cell.angle_gamma   90.00
#
_symmetry.space_group_name_H-M   'P 1'
#
loop_
_entity.id
_entity.type
_entity.pdbx_description
1 polymer ?
#
loop_
_entity_poly.entity_id
_entity_poly.type
_entity_poly.pdbx_seq_one_letter_code
_entity_poly.pdbx_strand_id
1 'polypeptide(L)' 'MNKKFGILMKITPPFSVVFLLIGLTMGVLGVFDQNVKMITASLFIMIQSVLALLYVKSFKQIWGNKL' A
#
# COMPACT_ATOMS: atom_id res chain seq x y z
N MET A 1 25.38 -4.75 2.70
CA MET A 1 23.96 -4.46 3.00
C MET A 1 23.41 -5.51 3.94
N ASN A 2 22.69 -5.12 4.99
CA ASN A 2 22.02 -6.06 5.88
C ASN A 2 21.00 -6.89 5.06
N LYS A 3 21.01 -8.23 5.16
CA LYS A 3 20.15 -9.12 4.33
C LYS A 3 18.66 -8.71 4.37
N LYS A 4 18.21 -8.24 5.53
CA LYS A 4 16.84 -7.71 5.75
C LYS A 4 16.54 -6.44 4.94
N PHE A 5 17.53 -5.56 4.80
CA PHE A 5 17.42 -4.32 4.02
C PHE A 5 17.38 -4.61 2.52
N GLY A 6 18.15 -5.60 2.06
CA GLY A 6 18.11 -6.06 0.66
C GLY A 6 16.77 -6.68 0.28
N ILE A 7 16.12 -7.40 1.20
CA ILE A 7 14.76 -7.91 0.98
C ILE A 7 13.78 -6.74 0.87
N LEU A 8 13.79 -5.80 1.83
CA LEU A 8 12.88 -4.64 1.81
C LEU A 8 13.00 -3.82 0.52
N MET A 9 14.23 -3.46 0.11
CA MET A 9 14.48 -2.77 -1.15
C MET A 9 13.98 -3.53 -2.38
N LYS A 10 13.81 -4.85 -2.29
CA LYS A 10 13.33 -5.70 -3.39
C LYS A 10 11.80 -5.81 -3.41
N ILE A 11 11.13 -5.71 -2.25
CA ILE A 11 9.65 -5.73 -2.14
C ILE A 11 9.03 -4.32 -2.22
N THR A 12 9.78 -3.27 -1.90
CA THR A 12 9.33 -1.86 -2.01
C THR A 12 8.85 -1.49 -3.42
N PRO A 13 9.64 -1.73 -4.50
CA PRO A 13 9.21 -1.39 -5.86
C PRO A 13 7.93 -2.11 -6.31
N PRO A 14 7.77 -3.44 -6.18
CA PRO A 14 6.54 -4.11 -6.60
C PRO A 14 5.33 -3.70 -5.76
N PHE A 15 5.50 -3.42 -4.46
CA PHE A 15 4.40 -2.88 -3.64
C PHE A 15 3.92 -1.50 -4.10
N SER A 16 4.85 -0.62 -4.52
CA SER A 16 4.49 0.69 -5.07
C SER A 16 3.75 0.59 -6.40
N VAL A 17 4.15 -0.35 -7.26
CA VAL A 17 3.44 -0.63 -8.53
C VAL A 17 2.03 -1.15 -8.26
N VAL A 18 1.87 -2.08 -7.30
CA VAL A 18 0.55 -2.58 -6.88
C VAL A 18 -0.31 -1.47 -6.30
N PHE A 19 0.27 -0.58 -5.47
CA PHE A 19 -0.42 0.59 -4.92
C PHE A 19 -1.00 1.49 -6.02
N LEU A 20 -0.20 1.79 -7.05
CA LEU A 20 -0.61 2.62 -8.18
C LEU A 20 -1.68 1.93 -9.05
N LEU A 21 -1.53 0.62 -9.32
CA LEU A 21 -2.50 -0.15 -10.10
C LEU A 21 -3.87 -0.21 -9.41
N ILE A 22 -3.90 -0.43 -8.09
CA ILE A 22 -5.13 -0.44 -7.31
C ILE A 22 -5.75 0.97 -7.29
N GLY A 23 -4.94 2.01 -7.13
CA GLY A 23 -5.42 3.39 -7.18
C GLY A 23 -6.01 3.79 -8.53
N LEU A 24 -5.38 3.38 -9.63
CA LEU A 24 -5.86 3.64 -10.98
C LEU A 24 -7.18 2.92 -11.26
N THR A 25 -7.24 1.61 -10.96
CA THR A 25 -8.45 0.79 -11.19
C THR A 25 -9.63 1.29 -10.37
N MET A 26 -9.43 1.67 -9.11
CA MET A 26 -10.50 2.25 -8.29
C MET A 26 -10.86 3.68 -8.68
N GLY A 27 -9.92 4.48 -9.18
CA GLY A 27 -10.21 5.79 -9.78
C GLY A 27 -11.16 5.67 -10.98
N VAL A 28 -10.94 4.66 -11.83
CA VAL A 28 -11.82 4.36 -12.98
C VAL A 28 -13.17 3.78 -12.52
N LEU A 29 -13.18 2.85 -11.55
CA LEU A 29 -14.42 2.31 -10.97
C LEU A 29 -15.24 3.38 -10.23
N GLY A 30 -14.60 4.42 -9.69
CA GLY A 30 -15.26 5.54 -9.04
C GLY A 30 -15.96 6.51 -10.01
N VAL A 31 -15.82 6.32 -11.32
CA VAL A 31 -16.61 7.04 -12.34
C VAL A 31 -17.97 6.36 -12.58
N PHE A 32 -18.12 5.09 -12.19
CA PHE A 32 -19.42 4.41 -12.16
C PHE A 32 -20.28 4.89 -10.99
N ASP A 33 -21.59 4.62 -11.10
CA ASP A 33 -22.70 4.99 -10.20
C ASP A 33 -22.34 5.44 -8.77
N GLN A 34 -22.98 6.53 -8.32
CA GLN A 34 -22.64 7.28 -7.10
C GLN A 34 -22.64 6.42 -5.82
N ASN A 35 -23.49 5.40 -5.73
CA ASN A 35 -23.51 4.47 -4.60
C ASN A 35 -22.32 3.49 -4.61
N VAL A 36 -21.96 2.99 -5.79
CA VAL A 36 -20.83 2.07 -5.97
C VAL A 36 -19.51 2.81 -5.73
N LYS A 37 -19.42 4.09 -6.14
CA LYS A 37 -18.28 4.96 -5.90
C LYS A 37 -17.95 5.12 -4.42
N MET A 38 -18.96 5.35 -3.58
CA MET A 38 -18.76 5.59 -2.14
C MET A 38 -18.27 4.34 -1.42
N ILE A 39 -18.86 3.19 -1.74
CA ILE A 39 -18.45 1.88 -1.19
C ILE A 39 -17.03 1.55 -1.64
N THR A 40 -16.74 1.69 -2.94
CA THR A 40 -15.42 1.37 -3.51
C THR A 40 -14.32 2.29 -2.97
N ALA A 41 -14.59 3.59 -2.80
CA ALA A 41 -13.64 4.53 -2.22
C ALA A 41 -13.36 4.25 -0.73
N SER A 42 -14.38 3.85 0.05
CA SER A 42 -14.17 3.48 1.45
C SER A 42 -13.33 2.21 1.61
N LEU A 43 -13.58 1.21 0.75
CA LEU A 43 -12.79 -0.03 0.68
C LEU A 43 -11.35 0.26 0.28
N PHE A 44 -11.15 1.16 -0.68
CA PHE A 44 -9.83 1.62 -1.11
C PHE A 44 -9.04 2.22 0.04
N ILE A 45 -9.63 3.17 0.77
CA ILE A 45 -8.97 3.84 1.88
C ILE A 45 -8.61 2.83 2.98
N MET A 46 -9.49 1.85 3.28
CA MET A 46 -9.18 0.78 4.21
C MET A 46 -7.98 -0.07 3.75
N ILE A 47 -8.01 -0.56 2.51
CA ILE A 47 -6.92 -1.37 1.95
C ILE A 47 -5.61 -0.60 1.94
N GLN A 48 -5.64 0.68 1.54
CA GLN A 48 -4.45 1.53 1.52
C GLN A 48 -3.91 1.84 2.91
N SER A 49 -4.80 2.02 3.90
CA SER A 49 -4.40 2.23 5.30
C SER A 49 -3.72 0.99 5.87
N VAL A 50 -4.24 -0.22 5.59
CA VAL A 50 -3.61 -1.49 5.99
C VAL A 50 -2.26 -1.68 5.30
N LEU A 51 -2.16 -1.37 4.00
CA LEU A 51 -0.91 -1.45 3.24
C LEU A 51 0.15 -0.50 3.83
N ALA A 52 -0.23 0.74 4.14
CA ALA A 52 0.64 1.73 4.75
C ALA A 52 1.12 1.29 6.15
N LEU A 53 0.24 0.70 6.97
CA LEU A 53 0.62 0.16 8.28
C LEU A 53 1.60 -1.02 8.16
N LEU A 54 1.37 -1.94 7.21
CA LEU A 54 2.30 -3.04 6.95
C LEU A 54 3.67 -2.52 6.49
N TYR A 55 3.67 -1.44 5.71
CA TYR A 55 4.88 -0.77 5.25
C TYR A 55 5.64 -0.13 6.41
N VAL A 56 4.96 0.65 7.24
CA VAL A 56 5.53 1.28 8.44
C VAL A 56 6.03 0.23 9.42
N LYS A 57 5.28 -0.85 9.65
CA LYS A 57 5.70 -1.94 10.54
C LYS A 57 6.93 -2.64 10.01
N SER A 58 6.98 -2.96 8.72
CA SER A 58 8.15 -3.56 8.07
C SER A 58 9.37 -2.63 8.14
N PHE A 59 9.17 -1.33 7.92
CA PHE A 59 10.23 -0.32 8.00
C PHE A 59 10.74 -0.17 9.44
N LYS A 60 9.84 -0.07 10.42
CA LYS A 60 10.16 0.01 11.85
C LYS A 60 10.84 -1.26 12.37
N GLN A 61 10.50 -2.43 11.87
CA GLN A 61 11.16 -3.69 12.24
C GLN A 61 12.60 -3.77 11.68
N ILE A 62 12.92 -2.99 10.65
CA ILE A 62 14.23 -2.96 10.00
C ILE A 62 15.11 -1.83 10.54
N TRP A 63 14.52 -0.68 10.88
CA TRP A 63 15.22 0.50 11.40
C TRP A 63 15.10 0.71 12.91
N GLY A 64 13.96 0.37 13.50
CA GLY A 64 13.66 0.59 14.92
C GLY A 64 14.28 -0.42 15.89
N ASN A 65 14.99 -1.44 15.39
CA ASN A 65 15.79 -2.34 16.23
C ASN A 65 17.22 -1.81 16.46
N LYS A 66 17.43 -0.51 16.24
CA LYS A 66 18.72 0.18 16.35
C LYS A 66 18.62 1.58 16.97
N LEU A 67 17.62 1.80 17.82
CA LEU A 67 17.53 2.97 18.72
C LEU A 67 17.48 2.48 20.16
#